data_AF-A0A2C1K4F1-F1
#
_entry.id   AF-A0A2C1K4F1-F1
#
_cell.length_a   1.000
_cell.length_b   1.000
_cell.length_c   1.000
_cell.angle_alpha   90.00
_cell.angle_beta   90.00
_cell.angle_gamma   90.00
#
_symmetry.space_group_name_H-M   'P 1'
#
loop_
_entity.id
_entity.type
_entity.pdbx_description
1 polymer ?
#
loop_
_entity_poly.entity_id
_entity_poly.type
_entity_poly.pdbx_seq_one_letter_code
_entity_poly.pdbx_strand_id
1 'polypeptide(L)'
;MSTSAYIKKNVFPQVFVKPQLDQMNVNQRLYYSNKVLKHIEKQKEKNGALEKAQEELFCEFNDLSLKNKRLMSDFCQHVAKQTNFTDWITQQVKEQATLHAELVDKQKTHSQDIQSISHNVSSLSSTQTNHTNQLTNQKLELGKIKEDVSKIDELQSTYSKQLSEFNHETDLLKDQVLRQGKDNESLLQEQENLNRLLSTQQKQIDTHYHELSNQLDEHKKVHDELNQKLASQDEMNNDVEQQYNKLNDQFLAQIKINEDVTSSIHDHEQKMINFSDRLSQQEALYQLLHVKLMDVDEQHNHLYQQLNEHETTISKLDEHLLNHDHVHKDLYEELFFQKEELLYQVKKYEDMYNELHNNMKKRIKALKRHIAKTVAMNFAMFNSSTDQQTQYELPTSTNEDDKKYGELIQKLNDQVKVNIDLKRELSNTNYKGPFVELFKGLPSNFPIDSILINGKNVDVTRFLNISSEGSIAHFTDELQVKTFDCNKIDGVNWGKETLETKPNDYN
;
A
#
# COMPACT_ATOMS: atom_id res chain seq x y z
N MET A 1 -61.10 84.73 -28.50
CA MET A 1 -61.97 85.88 -28.18
C MET A 1 -62.57 85.66 -26.81
N SER A 2 -62.09 86.38 -25.79
CA SER A 2 -62.77 86.49 -24.49
C SER A 2 -62.34 87.80 -23.83
N THR A 3 -63.33 88.58 -23.40
CA THR A 3 -63.27 90.01 -23.12
C THR A 3 -62.70 90.25 -21.71
N SER A 4 -61.51 90.84 -21.62
CA SER A 4 -60.88 91.26 -20.37
C SER A 4 -61.43 92.64 -19.96
N ALA A 5 -62.36 92.67 -19.02
CA ALA A 5 -62.81 93.89 -18.36
C ALA A 5 -61.85 94.24 -17.20
N TYR A 6 -61.04 95.28 -17.40
CA TYR A 6 -60.28 95.93 -16.33
C TYR A 6 -61.25 96.68 -15.39
N ILE A 7 -61.55 96.10 -14.21
CA ILE A 7 -62.19 96.85 -13.13
C ILE A 7 -61.12 97.66 -12.41
N LYS A 8 -61.19 98.97 -12.62
CA LYS A 8 -60.30 100.00 -12.07
C LYS A 8 -60.51 100.09 -10.55
N LYS A 9 -59.43 99.92 -9.78
CA LYS A 9 -59.34 100.16 -8.34
C LYS A 9 -59.80 101.58 -7.97
N ASN A 10 -60.68 101.65 -6.97
CA ASN A 10 -60.85 102.70 -5.96
C ASN A 10 -60.60 104.17 -6.36
N VAL A 11 -61.70 104.93 -6.50
CA VAL A 11 -61.83 106.25 -5.89
C VAL A 11 -63.28 106.39 -5.40
N PHE A 12 -63.53 106.14 -4.12
CA PHE A 12 -64.78 106.63 -3.49
C PHE A 12 -64.54 108.09 -3.08
N PRO A 13 -65.43 109.03 -3.46
CA PRO A 13 -65.28 110.42 -3.07
C PRO A 13 -65.53 110.56 -1.56
N GLN A 14 -64.55 111.12 -0.85
CA GLN A 14 -64.77 111.67 0.49
C GLN A 14 -65.67 112.90 0.35
N VAL A 15 -66.97 112.70 0.54
CA VAL A 15 -67.93 113.80 0.68
C VAL A 15 -68.19 113.98 2.17
N PHE A 16 -67.35 114.78 2.83
CA PHE A 16 -67.68 115.33 4.15
C PHE A 16 -68.65 116.51 3.96
N VAL A 17 -69.94 116.20 3.89
CA VAL A 17 -71.01 117.20 4.03
C VAL A 17 -71.51 117.14 5.48
N LYS A 18 -71.67 118.32 6.11
CA LYS A 18 -72.22 118.50 7.46
C LYS A 18 -73.57 117.74 7.57
N PRO A 19 -73.72 116.77 8.49
CA PRO A 19 -74.89 115.92 8.46
C PRO A 19 -76.08 116.59 9.14
N GLN A 20 -77.19 116.68 8.41
CA GLN A 20 -78.51 116.55 9.04
C GLN A 20 -78.62 115.13 9.61
N LEU A 21 -79.39 114.95 10.70
CA LEU A 21 -79.46 113.73 11.53
C LEU A 21 -79.61 112.41 10.72
N ASP A 22 -80.20 112.47 9.52
CA ASP A 22 -80.38 111.32 8.62
C ASP A 22 -79.11 110.88 7.86
N GLN A 23 -78.12 111.75 7.62
CA GLN A 23 -76.88 111.39 6.90
C GLN A 23 -75.86 110.64 7.78
N MET A 24 -75.90 110.84 9.10
CA MET A 24 -75.03 110.11 10.05
C MET A 24 -75.38 108.61 10.08
N ASN A 25 -76.66 108.29 9.93
CA ASN A 25 -77.15 106.91 9.87
C ASN A 25 -76.70 106.21 8.56
N VAL A 26 -76.71 106.94 7.44
CA VAL A 26 -76.21 106.45 6.14
C VAL A 26 -74.70 106.19 6.18
N ASN A 27 -73.92 107.09 6.76
CA ASN A 27 -72.46 106.94 6.85
C ASN A 27 -72.04 105.80 7.80
N GLN A 28 -72.75 105.61 8.93
CA GLN A 28 -72.51 104.45 9.80
C GLN A 28 -72.87 103.14 9.09
N ARG A 29 -74.00 103.06 8.38
CA ARG A 29 -74.37 101.88 7.58
C ARG A 29 -73.33 101.56 6.51
N LEU A 30 -72.82 102.57 5.80
CA LEU A 30 -71.75 102.39 4.80
C LEU A 30 -70.44 101.93 5.44
N TYR A 31 -70.05 102.47 6.60
CA TYR A 31 -68.86 102.03 7.33
C TYR A 31 -68.95 100.56 7.75
N TYR A 32 -70.06 100.15 8.35
CA TYR A 32 -70.27 98.76 8.76
C TYR A 32 -70.39 97.83 7.55
N SER A 33 -71.08 98.24 6.48
CA SER A 33 -71.17 97.47 5.24
C SER A 33 -69.80 97.24 4.60
N ASN A 34 -68.96 98.28 4.51
CA ASN A 34 -67.59 98.15 4.00
C ASN A 34 -66.69 97.28 4.91
N LYS A 35 -66.88 97.34 6.23
CA LYS A 35 -66.14 96.49 7.17
C LYS A 35 -66.54 95.01 7.04
N VAL A 36 -67.84 94.74 6.85
CA VAL A 36 -68.37 93.39 6.58
C VAL A 36 -67.88 92.89 5.22
N LEU A 37 -67.90 93.70 4.17
CA LEU A 37 -67.37 93.32 2.85
C LEU A 37 -65.88 92.97 2.90
N LYS A 38 -65.05 93.78 3.57
CA LYS A 38 -63.63 93.46 3.80
C LYS A 38 -63.45 92.15 4.59
N HIS A 39 -64.33 91.89 5.56
CA HIS A 39 -64.29 90.62 6.30
C HIS A 39 -64.65 89.43 5.40
N ILE A 40 -65.68 89.57 4.55
CA ILE A 40 -66.10 88.56 3.57
C ILE A 40 -64.97 88.29 2.55
N GLU A 41 -64.33 89.33 2.02
CA GLU A 41 -63.18 89.19 1.12
C GLU A 41 -62.03 88.45 1.79
N LYS A 42 -61.67 88.83 3.03
CA LYS A 42 -60.63 88.13 3.80
C LYS A 42 -60.99 86.68 4.11
N GLN A 43 -62.27 86.38 4.36
CA GLN A 43 -62.73 84.99 4.55
C GLN A 43 -62.69 84.21 3.23
N LYS A 44 -63.02 84.84 2.10
CA LYS A 44 -62.90 84.21 0.78
C LYS A 44 -61.45 83.88 0.43
N GLU A 45 -60.52 84.79 0.73
CA GLU A 45 -59.07 84.54 0.56
C GLU A 45 -58.59 83.39 1.47
N LYS A 46 -59.02 83.37 2.73
CA LYS A 46 -58.71 82.26 3.65
C LYS A 46 -59.26 80.92 3.17
N ASN A 47 -60.50 80.90 2.69
CA ASN A 47 -61.12 79.68 2.17
C ASN A 47 -60.40 79.21 0.90
N GLY A 48 -60.04 80.12 -0.01
CA GLY A 48 -59.24 79.75 -1.19
C GLY A 48 -57.84 79.24 -0.84
N ALA A 49 -57.19 79.81 0.17
CA ALA A 49 -55.91 79.29 0.67
C ALA A 49 -56.06 77.91 1.34
N LEU A 50 -57.18 77.67 2.04
CA LEU A 50 -57.49 76.38 2.63
C LEU A 50 -57.77 75.31 1.58
N GLU A 51 -58.55 75.62 0.55
CA GLU A 51 -58.80 74.72 -0.59
C GLU A 51 -57.49 74.34 -1.28
N LYS A 52 -56.62 75.32 -1.54
CA LYS A 52 -55.31 75.07 -2.13
C LYS A 52 -54.43 74.18 -1.24
N ALA A 53 -54.42 74.41 0.08
CA ALA A 53 -53.69 73.58 1.02
C ALA A 53 -54.25 72.14 1.09
N GLN A 54 -55.58 71.98 0.97
CA GLN A 54 -56.21 70.66 0.89
C GLN A 54 -55.84 69.92 -0.39
N GLU A 55 -55.79 70.61 -1.54
CA GLU A 55 -55.33 70.04 -2.80
C GLU A 55 -53.85 69.62 -2.73
N GLU A 56 -52.97 70.47 -2.17
CA GLU A 56 -51.55 70.17 -1.98
C GLU A 56 -51.36 68.94 -1.06
N LEU A 57 -52.08 68.88 0.07
CA LEU A 57 -52.07 67.70 0.96
C LEU A 57 -52.58 66.43 0.27
N PHE A 58 -53.60 66.54 -0.57
CA PHE A 58 -54.13 65.40 -1.33
C PHE A 58 -53.11 64.90 -2.36
N CYS A 59 -52.40 65.80 -3.04
CA CYS A 59 -51.29 65.44 -3.92
C CYS A 59 -50.15 64.74 -3.16
N GLU A 60 -49.72 65.28 -2.01
CA GLU A 60 -48.68 64.66 -1.18
C GLU A 60 -49.10 63.28 -0.67
N PHE A 61 -50.35 63.13 -0.24
CA PHE A 61 -50.89 61.84 0.20
C PHE A 61 -50.86 60.80 -0.93
N ASN A 62 -51.23 61.19 -2.15
CA ASN A 62 -51.18 60.29 -3.30
C ASN A 62 -49.75 59.91 -3.69
N ASP A 63 -48.81 60.85 -3.62
CA ASP A 63 -47.39 60.57 -3.86
C ASP A 63 -46.79 59.63 -2.82
N LEU A 64 -47.13 59.81 -1.55
CA LEU A 64 -46.73 58.90 -0.47
C LEU A 64 -47.36 57.51 -0.63
N SER A 65 -48.65 57.45 -1.00
CA SER A 65 -49.34 56.20 -1.30
C SER A 65 -48.67 55.44 -2.45
N LEU A 66 -48.25 56.15 -3.51
CA LEU A 66 -47.54 55.56 -4.65
C LEU A 66 -46.13 55.08 -4.26
N LYS A 67 -45.39 55.87 -3.45
CA LYS A 67 -44.08 55.46 -2.92
C LYS A 67 -44.20 54.20 -2.06
N ASN A 68 -45.22 54.12 -1.19
CA ASN A 68 -45.46 52.94 -0.36
C ASN A 68 -45.78 51.69 -1.20
N LYS A 69 -46.58 51.84 -2.26
CA LYS A 69 -46.83 50.74 -3.21
C LYS A 69 -45.56 50.25 -3.92
N ARG A 70 -44.68 51.17 -4.34
CA ARG A 70 -43.38 50.81 -4.94
C ARG A 70 -42.48 50.09 -3.93
N LEU A 71 -42.39 50.61 -2.70
CA LEU A 71 -41.60 50.00 -1.64
C LEU A 71 -42.09 48.58 -1.33
N MET A 72 -43.40 48.37 -1.27
CA MET A 72 -43.97 47.03 -1.05
C MET A 72 -43.71 46.09 -2.23
N SER A 73 -43.77 46.59 -3.47
CA SER A 73 -43.38 45.80 -4.65
C SER A 73 -41.91 45.38 -4.59
N ASP A 74 -41.00 46.31 -4.26
CA ASP A 74 -39.57 46.04 -4.15
C ASP A 74 -39.28 45.05 -3.00
N PHE A 75 -39.99 45.18 -1.88
CA PHE A 75 -39.91 44.24 -0.76
C PHE A 75 -40.35 42.83 -1.17
N CYS A 76 -41.49 42.68 -1.85
CA CYS A 76 -41.95 41.38 -2.34
C CYS A 76 -40.97 40.76 -3.35
N GLN A 77 -40.37 41.56 -4.24
CA GLN A 77 -39.34 41.07 -5.16
C GLN A 77 -38.08 40.62 -4.41
N HIS A 78 -37.70 41.33 -3.36
CA HIS A 78 -36.55 40.94 -2.54
C HIS A 78 -36.79 39.63 -1.80
N VAL A 79 -37.98 39.47 -1.20
CA VAL A 79 -38.40 38.22 -0.54
C VAL A 79 -38.38 37.07 -1.55
N ALA A 80 -38.94 37.24 -2.75
CA ALA A 80 -38.91 36.21 -3.79
C ALA A 80 -37.48 35.81 -4.20
N LYS A 81 -36.56 36.78 -4.32
CA LYS A 81 -35.14 36.50 -4.59
C LYS A 81 -34.48 35.73 -3.45
N GLN A 82 -34.78 36.07 -2.20
CA GLN A 82 -34.27 35.35 -1.03
C GLN A 82 -34.80 33.91 -0.96
N THR A 83 -36.08 33.70 -1.28
CA THR A 83 -36.67 32.36 -1.36
C THR A 83 -35.96 31.52 -2.42
N ASN A 84 -35.81 32.05 -3.64
CA ASN A 84 -35.11 31.33 -4.73
C ASN A 84 -33.66 31.00 -4.37
N PHE A 85 -32.96 31.92 -3.69
CA PHE A 85 -31.60 31.67 -3.22
C PHE A 85 -31.54 30.59 -2.14
N THR A 86 -32.50 30.58 -1.22
CA THR A 86 -32.63 29.54 -0.18
C THR A 86 -32.91 28.17 -0.79
N ASP A 87 -33.78 28.10 -1.80
CA ASP A 87 -34.06 26.86 -2.54
C ASP A 87 -32.81 26.35 -3.26
N TRP A 88 -32.06 27.26 -3.90
CA TRP A 88 -30.79 26.94 -4.55
C TRP A 88 -29.76 26.38 -3.54
N ILE A 89 -29.56 27.03 -2.38
CA ILE A 89 -28.68 26.50 -1.33
C ILE A 89 -29.14 25.11 -0.87
N THR A 90 -30.45 24.94 -0.67
CA THR A 90 -31.02 23.67 -0.23
C THR A 90 -30.74 22.56 -1.25
N GLN A 91 -30.82 22.87 -2.54
CA GLN A 91 -30.48 21.94 -3.61
C GLN A 91 -28.99 21.58 -3.60
N GLN A 92 -28.10 22.57 -3.44
CA GLN A 92 -26.65 22.33 -3.36
C GLN A 92 -26.27 21.46 -2.15
N VAL A 93 -26.90 21.68 -0.99
CA VAL A 93 -26.67 20.84 0.19
C VAL A 93 -27.14 19.41 -0.04
N LYS A 94 -28.26 19.20 -0.75
CA LYS A 94 -28.72 17.86 -1.11
C LYS A 94 -27.75 17.16 -2.07
N GLU A 95 -27.26 17.86 -3.09
CA GLU A 95 -26.27 17.32 -4.03
C GLU A 95 -24.98 16.92 -3.32
N GLN A 96 -24.47 17.78 -2.41
CA GLN A 96 -23.29 17.45 -1.59
C GLN A 96 -23.54 16.24 -0.68
N ALA A 97 -24.72 16.13 -0.06
CA ALA A 97 -25.07 14.99 0.77
C ALA A 97 -25.10 13.67 -0.03
N THR A 98 -25.64 13.70 -1.26
CA THR A 98 -25.63 12.54 -2.18
C THR A 98 -24.22 12.14 -2.57
N LEU A 99 -23.38 13.12 -2.98
CA LEU A 99 -21.98 12.85 -3.32
C LEU A 99 -21.19 12.28 -2.14
N HIS A 100 -21.43 12.78 -0.93
CA HIS A 100 -20.81 12.25 0.29
C HIS A 100 -21.27 10.81 0.56
N ALA A 101 -22.55 10.49 0.36
CA ALA A 101 -23.05 9.12 0.50
C ALA A 101 -22.38 8.16 -0.50
N GLU A 102 -22.26 8.56 -1.76
CA GLU A 102 -21.56 7.78 -2.79
C GLU A 102 -20.08 7.57 -2.48
N LEU A 103 -19.41 8.60 -1.94
CA LEU A 103 -18.01 8.51 -1.52
C LEU A 103 -17.84 7.51 -0.37
N VAL A 104 -18.73 7.55 0.63
CA VAL A 104 -18.73 6.62 1.76
C VAL A 104 -18.97 5.18 1.30
N ASP A 105 -19.89 4.96 0.37
CA ASP A 105 -20.14 3.63 -0.20
C ASP A 105 -18.92 3.11 -0.98
N LYS A 106 -18.29 3.95 -1.82
CA LYS A 106 -17.03 3.60 -2.50
C LYS A 106 -15.91 3.27 -1.51
N GLN A 107 -15.76 4.07 -0.45
CA GLN A 107 -14.76 3.81 0.59
C GLN A 107 -15.02 2.48 1.30
N LYS A 108 -16.29 2.14 1.54
CA LYS A 108 -16.68 0.86 2.13
C LYS A 108 -16.33 -0.31 1.21
N THR A 109 -16.60 -0.20 -0.09
CA THR A 109 -16.20 -1.22 -1.08
C THR A 109 -14.69 -1.40 -1.12
N HIS A 110 -13.92 -0.31 -1.22
CA HIS A 110 -12.45 -0.40 -1.18
C HIS A 110 -11.92 -1.02 0.11
N SER A 111 -12.54 -0.71 1.26
CA SER A 111 -12.17 -1.34 2.53
C SER A 111 -12.42 -2.85 2.53
N GLN A 112 -13.47 -3.33 1.86
CA GLN A 112 -13.76 -4.75 1.71
C GLN A 112 -12.75 -5.43 0.77
N ASP A 113 -12.38 -4.76 -0.33
CA ASP A 113 -11.37 -5.24 -1.27
C ASP A 113 -10.00 -5.36 -0.59
N ILE A 114 -9.58 -4.36 0.20
CA ILE A 114 -8.35 -4.40 0.98
C ILE A 114 -8.35 -5.55 1.99
N GLN A 115 -9.49 -5.82 2.64
CA GLN A 115 -9.61 -6.96 3.56
C GLN A 115 -9.48 -8.30 2.82
N SER A 116 -10.08 -8.43 1.64
CA SER A 116 -9.96 -9.61 0.78
C SER A 116 -8.50 -9.83 0.34
N ILE A 117 -7.82 -8.77 -0.11
CA ILE A 117 -6.40 -8.80 -0.46
C ILE A 117 -5.56 -9.22 0.75
N SER A 118 -5.80 -8.64 1.92
CA SER A 118 -5.09 -8.98 3.17
C SER A 118 -5.26 -10.46 3.53
N HIS A 119 -6.46 -11.03 3.31
CA HIS A 119 -6.71 -12.44 3.55
C HIS A 119 -5.93 -13.32 2.56
N ASN A 120 -5.93 -12.96 1.28
CA ASN A 120 -5.18 -13.66 0.24
C ASN A 120 -3.67 -13.62 0.50
N VAL A 121 -3.11 -12.47 0.90
CA VAL A 121 -1.70 -12.33 1.29
C VAL A 121 -1.35 -13.23 2.48
N SER A 122 -2.25 -13.32 3.47
CA SER A 122 -2.05 -14.20 4.62
C SER A 122 -2.06 -15.68 4.21
N SER A 123 -2.96 -16.07 3.30
CA SER A 123 -3.01 -17.41 2.73
C SER A 123 -1.71 -17.73 1.96
N LEU A 124 -1.26 -16.83 1.09
CA LEU A 124 0.02 -16.93 0.37
C LEU A 124 1.21 -17.07 1.32
N SER A 125 1.26 -16.29 2.41
CA SER A 125 2.31 -16.41 3.42
C SER A 125 2.32 -17.79 4.08
N SER A 126 1.15 -18.39 4.31
CA SER A 126 1.05 -19.75 4.86
C SER A 126 1.54 -20.80 3.86
N THR A 127 1.19 -20.66 2.58
CA THR A 127 1.69 -21.52 1.49
C THR A 127 3.19 -21.41 1.33
N GLN A 128 3.74 -20.19 1.37
CA GLN A 128 5.19 -19.94 1.33
C GLN A 128 5.91 -20.62 2.50
N THR A 129 5.33 -20.57 3.70
CA THR A 129 5.87 -21.27 4.87
C THR A 129 5.90 -22.78 4.66
N ASN A 130 4.82 -23.35 4.11
CA ASN A 130 4.75 -24.78 3.78
C ASN A 130 5.79 -25.17 2.71
N HIS A 131 5.94 -24.39 1.64
CA HIS A 131 6.97 -24.62 0.62
C HIS A 131 8.38 -24.52 1.20
N THR A 132 8.63 -23.56 2.10
CA THR A 132 9.93 -23.41 2.78
C THR A 132 10.25 -24.65 3.64
N ASN A 133 9.26 -25.17 4.35
CA ASN A 133 9.40 -26.40 5.13
C ASN A 133 9.65 -27.60 4.21
N GLN A 134 8.94 -27.70 3.08
CA GLN A 134 9.13 -28.77 2.10
C GLN A 134 10.53 -28.73 1.48
N LEU A 135 11.03 -27.55 1.11
CA LEU A 135 12.38 -27.35 0.57
C LEU A 135 13.45 -27.72 1.61
N THR A 136 13.21 -27.38 2.88
CA THR A 136 14.10 -27.75 3.99
C THR A 136 14.17 -29.27 4.17
N ASN A 137 13.02 -29.96 4.09
CA ASN A 137 12.96 -31.42 4.14
C ASN A 137 13.65 -32.07 2.93
N GLN A 138 13.43 -31.55 1.72
CA GLN A 138 14.12 -32.01 0.51
C GLN A 138 15.64 -31.83 0.61
N LYS A 139 16.11 -30.70 1.15
CA LYS A 139 17.53 -30.47 1.40
C LYS A 139 18.12 -31.49 2.39
N LEU A 140 17.34 -31.89 3.39
CA LEU A 140 17.74 -32.91 4.36
C LEU A 140 17.81 -34.31 3.71
N GLU A 141 16.86 -34.65 2.83
CA GLU A 141 16.93 -35.87 2.03
C GLU A 141 18.13 -35.90 1.08
N LEU A 142 18.41 -34.79 0.38
CA LEU A 142 19.60 -34.68 -0.48
C LEU A 142 20.90 -34.84 0.32
N GLY A 143 20.93 -34.38 1.57
CA GLY A 143 22.04 -34.63 2.49
C GLY A 143 22.28 -36.12 2.74
N LYS A 144 21.21 -36.89 2.98
CA LYS A 144 21.29 -38.35 3.14
C LYS A 144 21.74 -39.05 1.86
N ILE A 145 21.17 -38.66 0.71
CA ILE A 145 21.56 -39.21 -0.60
C ILE A 145 23.05 -38.95 -0.86
N LYS A 146 23.55 -37.75 -0.54
CA LYS A 146 24.97 -37.42 -0.69
C LYS A 146 25.86 -38.31 0.18
N GLU A 147 25.44 -38.60 1.42
CA GLU A 147 26.16 -39.51 2.31
C GLU A 147 26.16 -40.94 1.76
N ASP A 148 25.03 -41.41 1.24
CA ASP A 148 24.92 -42.74 0.64
C ASP A 148 25.77 -42.86 -0.64
N VAL A 149 25.84 -41.82 -1.47
CA VAL A 149 26.75 -41.78 -2.62
C VAL A 149 28.21 -41.88 -2.17
N SER A 150 28.61 -41.18 -1.10
CA SER A 150 29.98 -41.32 -0.56
C SER A 150 30.27 -42.74 -0.05
N LYS A 151 29.30 -43.42 0.56
CA LYS A 151 29.44 -44.84 0.96
C LYS A 151 29.58 -45.75 -0.25
N ILE A 152 28.85 -45.48 -1.33
CA ILE A 152 28.97 -46.22 -2.60
C ILE A 152 30.37 -46.04 -3.19
N ASP A 153 30.92 -44.82 -3.19
CA ASP A 153 32.27 -44.55 -3.67
C ASP A 153 33.34 -45.32 -2.86
N GLU A 154 33.20 -45.36 -1.53
CA GLU A 154 34.06 -46.18 -0.66
C GLU A 154 33.95 -47.68 -0.96
N LEU A 155 32.73 -48.18 -1.14
CA LEU A 155 32.50 -49.58 -1.53
C LEU A 155 33.11 -49.89 -2.90
N GLN A 156 32.97 -48.98 -3.86
CA GLN A 156 33.53 -49.14 -5.20
C GLN A 156 35.06 -49.16 -5.16
N SER A 157 35.69 -48.28 -4.37
CA SER A 157 37.14 -48.31 -4.13
C SER A 157 37.61 -49.63 -3.51
N THR A 158 36.86 -50.12 -2.52
CA THR A 158 37.14 -51.41 -1.86
C THR A 158 37.02 -52.57 -2.85
N TYR A 159 35.98 -52.57 -3.68
CA TYR A 159 35.79 -53.57 -4.73
C TYR A 159 36.89 -53.54 -5.78
N SER A 160 37.30 -52.36 -6.25
CA SER A 160 38.42 -52.24 -7.20
C SER A 160 39.71 -52.79 -6.62
N LYS A 161 39.96 -52.60 -5.32
CA LYS A 161 41.10 -53.19 -4.63
C LYS A 161 41.02 -54.71 -4.58
N GLN A 162 39.89 -55.25 -4.14
CA GLN A 162 39.67 -56.71 -4.10
C GLN A 162 39.80 -57.37 -5.48
N LEU A 163 39.29 -56.71 -6.53
CA LEU A 163 39.39 -57.21 -7.90
C LEU A 163 40.86 -57.22 -8.38
N SER A 164 41.64 -56.20 -8.01
CA SER A 164 43.08 -56.16 -8.28
C SER A 164 43.83 -57.28 -7.56
N GLU A 165 43.50 -57.56 -6.30
CA GLU A 165 44.08 -58.66 -5.53
C GLU A 165 43.74 -60.03 -6.15
N PHE A 166 42.48 -60.22 -6.53
CA PHE A 166 42.01 -61.44 -7.20
C PHE A 166 42.69 -61.68 -8.55
N ASN A 167 42.85 -60.63 -9.36
CA ASN A 167 43.57 -60.73 -10.62
C ASN A 167 45.04 -61.13 -10.40
N HIS A 168 45.70 -60.58 -9.37
CA HIS A 168 47.07 -60.94 -9.03
C HIS A 168 47.19 -62.40 -8.60
N GLU A 169 46.24 -62.90 -7.80
CA GLU A 169 46.19 -64.31 -7.38
C GLU A 169 45.91 -65.24 -8.58
N THR A 170 45.05 -64.81 -9.50
CA THR A 170 44.78 -65.54 -10.75
C THR A 170 46.04 -65.68 -11.60
N ASP A 171 46.84 -64.61 -11.73
CA ASP A 171 48.10 -64.64 -12.46
C ASP A 171 49.12 -65.58 -11.79
N LEU A 172 49.22 -65.56 -10.45
CA LEU A 172 50.06 -66.48 -9.68
C LEU A 172 49.67 -67.95 -9.90
N LEU A 173 48.37 -68.25 -9.86
CA LEU A 173 47.84 -69.59 -10.14
C LEU A 173 48.13 -70.03 -11.57
N LYS A 174 48.01 -69.11 -12.54
CA LYS A 174 48.31 -69.38 -13.95
C LYS A 174 49.78 -69.76 -14.14
N ASP A 175 50.68 -69.04 -13.48
CA ASP A 175 52.12 -69.34 -13.45
C ASP A 175 52.44 -70.66 -12.75
N GLN A 176 51.67 -71.02 -11.71
CA GLN A 176 51.82 -72.29 -11.00
C GLN A 176 51.36 -73.47 -11.88
N VAL A 177 50.22 -73.35 -12.56
CA VAL A 177 49.73 -74.37 -13.50
C VAL A 177 50.71 -74.54 -14.66
N LEU A 178 51.30 -73.46 -15.18
CA LEU A 178 52.31 -73.52 -16.22
C LEU A 178 53.59 -74.25 -15.78
N ARG A 179 54.00 -74.08 -14.51
CA ARG A 179 55.11 -74.83 -13.91
C ARG A 179 54.78 -76.31 -13.75
N GLN A 180 53.61 -76.63 -13.20
CA GLN A 180 53.14 -78.00 -13.08
C GLN A 180 53.01 -78.71 -14.44
N GLY A 181 52.58 -77.99 -15.48
CA GLY A 181 52.55 -78.50 -16.84
C GLY A 181 53.94 -78.92 -17.34
N LYS A 182 54.96 -78.10 -17.09
CA LYS A 182 56.36 -78.43 -17.42
C LYS A 182 56.90 -79.61 -16.61
N ASP A 183 56.57 -79.67 -15.32
CA ASP A 183 56.98 -80.78 -14.46
C ASP A 183 56.34 -82.10 -14.91
N ASN A 184 55.06 -82.08 -15.31
CA ASN A 184 54.36 -83.23 -15.88
C ASN A 184 54.96 -83.66 -17.22
N GLU A 185 55.36 -82.71 -18.08
CA GLU A 185 56.01 -83.02 -19.36
C GLU A 185 57.40 -83.64 -19.16
N SER A 186 58.15 -83.17 -18.15
CA SER A 186 59.42 -83.78 -17.72
C SER A 186 59.21 -85.20 -17.21
N LEU A 187 58.18 -85.43 -16.38
CA LEU A 187 57.82 -86.77 -15.90
C LEU A 187 57.42 -87.70 -17.04
N LEU A 188 56.71 -87.20 -18.06
CA LEU A 188 56.35 -87.97 -19.25
C LEU A 188 57.58 -88.39 -20.06
N GLN A 189 58.55 -87.48 -20.22
CA GLN A 189 59.84 -87.79 -20.86
C GLN A 189 60.64 -88.81 -20.06
N GLU A 190 60.63 -88.72 -18.73
CA GLU A 190 61.28 -89.70 -17.86
C GLU A 190 60.61 -91.09 -17.98
N GLN A 191 59.27 -91.13 -18.05
CA GLN A 191 58.52 -92.36 -18.30
C GLN A 191 58.83 -92.97 -19.67
N GLU A 192 58.97 -92.16 -20.73
CA GLU A 192 59.39 -92.64 -22.05
C GLU A 192 60.81 -93.21 -22.03
N ASN A 193 61.73 -92.58 -21.30
CA ASN A 193 63.10 -93.07 -21.12
C ASN A 193 63.12 -94.41 -20.37
N LEU A 194 62.31 -94.54 -19.32
CA LEU A 194 62.11 -95.79 -18.59
C LEU A 194 61.53 -96.89 -19.50
N ASN A 195 60.54 -96.57 -20.33
CA ASN A 195 59.98 -97.52 -21.30
C ASN A 195 61.00 -97.97 -22.36
N ARG A 196 61.90 -97.08 -22.80
CA ARG A 196 63.02 -97.45 -23.69
C ARG A 196 64.03 -98.35 -22.98
N LEU A 197 64.31 -98.09 -21.71
CA LEU A 197 65.18 -98.94 -20.90
C LEU A 197 64.57 -100.34 -20.73
N LEU A 198 63.28 -100.42 -20.39
CA LEU A 198 62.51 -101.67 -20.32
C LEU A 198 62.53 -102.44 -21.64
N SER A 199 62.33 -101.77 -22.77
CA SER A 199 62.42 -102.40 -24.09
C SER A 199 63.84 -102.92 -24.41
N THR A 200 64.87 -102.22 -23.93
CA THR A 200 66.27 -102.65 -24.09
C THR A 200 66.58 -103.86 -23.22
N GLN A 201 66.11 -103.87 -21.98
CA GLN A 201 66.21 -105.03 -21.08
C GLN A 201 65.43 -106.23 -21.62
N GLN A 202 64.24 -106.02 -22.18
CA GLN A 202 63.46 -107.08 -22.82
C GLN A 202 64.21 -107.70 -24.02
N LYS A 203 64.87 -106.88 -24.84
CA LYS A 203 65.73 -107.40 -25.92
C LYS A 203 66.94 -108.18 -25.40
N GLN A 204 67.53 -107.79 -24.27
CA GLN A 204 68.59 -108.55 -23.64
C GLN A 204 68.08 -109.89 -23.11
N ILE A 205 66.88 -109.92 -22.52
CA ILE A 205 66.21 -111.14 -22.08
C ILE A 205 65.95 -112.07 -23.28
N ASP A 206 65.41 -111.54 -24.38
CA ASP A 206 65.12 -112.33 -25.59
C ASP A 206 66.41 -112.87 -26.23
N THR A 207 67.52 -112.11 -26.17
CA THR A 207 68.85 -112.56 -26.62
C THR A 207 69.37 -113.69 -25.74
N HIS A 208 69.27 -113.57 -24.41
CA HIS A 208 69.63 -114.63 -23.47
C HIS A 208 68.74 -115.87 -23.62
N TYR A 209 67.44 -115.70 -23.93
CA TYR A 209 66.51 -116.80 -24.19
C TYR A 209 66.90 -117.57 -25.47
N HIS A 210 67.37 -116.88 -26.50
CA HIS A 210 67.86 -117.50 -27.72
C HIS A 210 69.19 -118.23 -27.52
N GLU A 211 70.06 -117.71 -26.66
CA GLU A 211 71.32 -118.34 -26.24
C GLU A 211 71.08 -119.59 -25.36
N LEU A 212 70.09 -119.53 -24.46
CA LEU A 212 69.64 -120.69 -23.67
C LEU A 212 69.02 -121.79 -24.55
N SER A 213 68.25 -121.42 -25.59
CA SER A 213 67.62 -122.37 -26.50
C SER A 213 68.63 -123.21 -27.28
N ASN A 214 69.84 -122.68 -27.53
CA ASN A 214 70.92 -123.42 -28.21
C ASN A 214 71.75 -124.29 -27.25
N GLN A 215 71.73 -124.02 -25.94
CA GLN A 215 72.39 -124.84 -24.91
C GLN A 215 71.48 -125.95 -24.36
N LEU A 216 70.17 -125.87 -24.59
CA LEU A 216 69.14 -126.83 -24.12
C LEU A 216 69.12 -128.17 -24.89
N ASP A 217 69.67 -128.23 -26.11
CA ASP A 217 69.81 -129.47 -26.87
C ASP A 217 71.01 -130.34 -26.41
N GLU A 218 72.01 -129.76 -25.72
CA GLU A 218 73.12 -130.51 -25.13
C GLU A 218 72.86 -130.96 -23.67
N HIS A 219 71.94 -130.31 -22.95
CA HIS A 219 71.68 -130.56 -21.52
C HIS A 219 70.63 -131.66 -21.21
N LYS A 220 69.95 -132.21 -22.24
CA LYS A 220 69.00 -133.34 -22.11
C LYS A 220 69.64 -134.67 -21.70
N LYS A 221 70.97 -134.75 -21.61
CA LYS A 221 71.73 -135.97 -21.30
C LYS A 221 72.25 -136.05 -19.85
N VAL A 222 72.13 -134.98 -19.05
CA VAL A 222 72.69 -134.92 -17.68
C VAL A 222 71.66 -134.52 -16.61
N HIS A 223 70.40 -134.26 -16.99
CA HIS A 223 69.37 -133.77 -16.07
C HIS A 223 68.44 -134.88 -15.52
N ASP A 224 68.96 -136.10 -15.31
CA ASP A 224 68.31 -137.16 -14.52
C ASP A 224 68.81 -137.22 -13.07
N GLU A 225 69.76 -136.36 -12.64
CA GLU A 225 70.37 -136.44 -11.31
C GLU A 225 70.21 -135.21 -10.39
N LEU A 226 69.35 -134.23 -10.69
CA LEU A 226 69.26 -133.03 -9.83
C LEU A 226 67.85 -132.49 -9.56
N ASN A 227 66.89 -133.38 -9.32
CA ASN A 227 65.77 -132.98 -8.46
C ASN A 227 66.33 -132.62 -7.08
N GLN A 228 66.31 -131.34 -6.70
CA GLN A 228 66.06 -130.81 -5.33
C GLN A 228 66.73 -129.44 -5.08
N LYS A 229 66.00 -128.32 -5.28
CA LYS A 229 65.83 -127.19 -4.32
C LYS A 229 65.13 -125.95 -4.94
N LEU A 230 63.99 -125.59 -4.33
CA LEU A 230 63.31 -124.28 -4.18
C LEU A 230 63.09 -123.38 -5.42
N ALA A 231 61.86 -123.01 -5.82
CA ALA A 231 60.78 -122.29 -5.13
C ALA A 231 61.11 -120.83 -4.80
N SER A 232 60.61 -119.91 -5.63
CA SER A 232 60.21 -118.55 -5.22
C SER A 232 59.37 -117.87 -6.32
N GLN A 233 58.06 -117.99 -6.15
CA GLN A 233 57.03 -117.14 -6.72
C GLN A 233 56.76 -116.07 -5.65
N ASP A 234 57.50 -114.95 -5.66
CA ASP A 234 57.25 -113.85 -4.71
C ASP A 234 57.65 -112.43 -5.22
N GLU A 235 58.12 -112.26 -6.45
CA GLU A 235 58.40 -110.91 -7.00
C GLU A 235 57.24 -110.29 -7.80
N MET A 236 56.23 -111.09 -8.20
CA MET A 236 55.12 -110.59 -9.02
C MET A 236 53.96 -110.00 -8.19
N ASN A 237 53.89 -110.27 -6.88
CA ASN A 237 52.86 -109.71 -6.00
C ASN A 237 53.22 -108.31 -5.46
N ASN A 238 54.51 -108.02 -5.27
CA ASN A 238 54.95 -106.73 -4.72
C ASN A 238 54.84 -105.58 -5.75
N ASP A 239 55.01 -105.90 -7.04
CA ASP A 239 54.93 -104.93 -8.13
C ASP A 239 53.47 -104.57 -8.47
N VAL A 240 52.56 -105.54 -8.35
CA VAL A 240 51.11 -105.32 -8.49
C VAL A 240 50.55 -104.52 -7.31
N GLU A 241 51.04 -104.77 -6.09
CA GLU A 241 50.63 -104.01 -4.90
C GLU A 241 51.14 -102.56 -4.93
N GLN A 242 52.36 -102.31 -5.42
CA GLN A 242 52.86 -100.94 -5.64
C GLN A 242 52.10 -100.19 -6.75
N GLN A 243 51.78 -100.86 -7.87
CA GLN A 243 50.98 -100.27 -8.95
C GLN A 243 49.55 -99.95 -8.48
N TYR A 244 48.94 -100.84 -7.67
CA TYR A 244 47.61 -100.62 -7.10
C TYR A 244 47.59 -99.44 -6.12
N ASN A 245 48.58 -99.34 -5.23
CA ASN A 245 48.67 -98.23 -4.28
C ASN A 245 48.89 -96.89 -5.01
N LYS A 246 49.72 -96.85 -6.05
CA LYS A 246 49.93 -95.65 -6.86
C LYS A 246 48.67 -95.20 -7.61
N LEU A 247 47.90 -96.16 -8.14
CA LEU A 247 46.63 -95.88 -8.79
C LEU A 247 45.57 -95.39 -7.79
N ASN A 248 45.55 -95.96 -6.59
CA ASN A 248 44.65 -95.55 -5.51
C ASN A 248 44.98 -94.13 -5.01
N ASP A 249 46.26 -93.78 -4.89
CA ASP A 249 46.69 -92.42 -4.53
C ASP A 249 46.33 -91.39 -5.61
N GLN A 250 46.46 -91.76 -6.89
CA GLN A 250 45.98 -90.92 -8.01
C GLN A 250 44.46 -90.73 -7.98
N PHE A 251 43.71 -91.80 -7.67
CA PHE A 251 42.25 -91.73 -7.55
C PHE A 251 41.82 -90.82 -6.39
N LEU A 252 42.50 -90.89 -5.23
CA LEU A 252 42.25 -90.01 -4.10
C LEU A 252 42.60 -88.54 -4.41
N ALA A 253 43.70 -88.29 -5.14
CA ALA A 253 44.04 -86.95 -5.61
C ALA A 253 42.99 -86.40 -6.59
N GLN A 254 42.45 -87.25 -7.48
CA GLN A 254 41.38 -86.89 -8.41
C GLN A 254 40.07 -86.54 -7.67
N ILE A 255 39.72 -87.29 -6.62
CA ILE A 255 38.56 -86.98 -5.77
C ILE A 255 38.74 -85.61 -5.12
N LYS A 256 39.92 -85.32 -4.57
CA LYS A 256 40.21 -84.02 -3.94
C LYS A 256 40.12 -82.86 -4.93
N ILE A 257 40.65 -83.03 -6.14
CA ILE A 257 40.51 -82.02 -7.22
C ILE A 257 39.03 -81.80 -7.56
N ASN A 258 38.24 -82.87 -7.65
CA ASN A 258 36.81 -82.74 -7.93
C ASN A 258 36.05 -82.03 -6.80
N GLU A 259 36.40 -82.29 -5.54
CA GLU A 259 35.85 -81.56 -4.39
C GLU A 259 36.20 -80.07 -4.44
N ASP A 260 37.46 -79.73 -4.71
CA ASP A 260 37.92 -78.35 -4.83
C ASP A 260 37.22 -77.61 -6.00
N VAL A 261 37.08 -78.26 -7.16
CA VAL A 261 36.34 -77.72 -8.31
C VAL A 261 34.86 -77.54 -7.98
N THR A 262 34.23 -78.50 -7.30
CA THR A 262 32.81 -78.40 -6.91
C THR A 262 32.61 -77.25 -5.91
N SER A 263 33.52 -77.08 -4.96
CA SER A 263 33.49 -75.95 -4.01
C SER A 263 33.67 -74.61 -4.72
N SER A 264 34.59 -74.53 -5.70
CA SER A 264 34.79 -73.33 -6.51
C SER A 264 33.60 -72.99 -7.41
N ILE A 265 32.91 -73.98 -7.97
CA ILE A 265 31.67 -73.78 -8.75
C ILE A 265 30.59 -73.20 -7.85
N HIS A 266 30.41 -73.76 -6.66
CA HIS A 266 29.41 -73.30 -5.71
C HIS A 266 29.67 -71.85 -5.24
N ASP A 267 30.93 -71.47 -4.97
CA ASP A 267 31.30 -70.09 -4.64
C ASP A 267 31.01 -69.12 -5.80
N HIS A 268 31.25 -69.54 -7.04
CA HIS A 268 30.90 -68.75 -8.23
C HIS A 268 29.39 -68.57 -8.40
N GLU A 269 28.60 -69.63 -8.20
CA GLU A 269 27.14 -69.55 -8.24
C GLU A 269 26.61 -68.57 -7.18
N GLN A 270 27.15 -68.61 -5.97
CA GLN A 270 26.76 -67.70 -4.90
C GLN A 270 27.11 -66.24 -5.22
N LYS A 271 28.29 -66.00 -5.82
CA LYS A 271 28.69 -64.66 -6.31
C LYS A 271 27.77 -64.16 -7.42
N MET A 272 27.37 -65.03 -8.34
CA MET A 272 26.43 -64.69 -9.42
C MET A 272 25.04 -64.33 -8.90
N ILE A 273 24.53 -65.07 -7.91
CA ILE A 273 23.27 -64.74 -7.22
C ILE A 273 23.37 -63.36 -6.57
N ASN A 274 24.43 -63.11 -5.79
CA ASN A 274 24.65 -61.81 -5.15
C ASN A 274 24.75 -60.66 -6.19
N PHE A 275 25.36 -60.91 -7.35
CA PHE A 275 25.47 -59.92 -8.41
C PHE A 275 24.10 -59.64 -9.05
N SER A 276 23.30 -60.67 -9.29
CA SER A 276 21.92 -60.55 -9.79
C SER A 276 21.03 -59.76 -8.83
N ASP A 277 21.16 -60.00 -7.53
CA ASP A 277 20.41 -59.27 -6.50
C ASP A 277 20.80 -57.78 -6.47
N ARG A 278 22.10 -57.48 -6.57
CA ARG A 278 22.59 -56.08 -6.65
C ARG A 278 22.10 -55.37 -7.91
N LEU A 279 22.09 -56.05 -9.05
CA LEU A 279 21.54 -55.53 -10.30
C LEU A 279 20.06 -55.18 -10.16
N SER A 280 19.29 -56.06 -9.52
CA SER A 280 17.86 -55.85 -9.28
C SER A 280 17.62 -54.67 -8.33
N GLN A 281 18.44 -54.52 -7.29
CA GLN A 281 18.39 -53.35 -6.39
C GLN A 281 18.75 -52.04 -7.12
N GLN A 282 19.75 -52.08 -8.00
CA GLN A 282 20.14 -50.91 -8.79
C GLN A 282 19.03 -50.49 -9.76
N GLU A 283 18.35 -51.44 -10.39
CA GLU A 283 17.22 -51.15 -11.28
C GLU A 283 16.03 -50.56 -10.52
N ALA A 284 15.73 -51.07 -9.32
CA ALA A 284 14.70 -50.49 -8.46
C ALA A 284 15.02 -49.04 -8.04
N LEU A 285 16.29 -48.75 -7.72
CA LEU A 285 16.74 -47.38 -7.41
C LEU A 285 16.63 -46.46 -8.62
N TYR A 286 16.94 -46.96 -9.82
CA TYR A 286 16.82 -46.19 -11.06
C TYR A 286 15.35 -45.83 -11.36
N GLN A 287 14.43 -46.80 -11.19
CA GLN A 287 13.00 -46.55 -11.33
C GLN A 287 12.48 -45.53 -10.31
N LEU A 288 12.91 -45.64 -9.04
CA LEU A 288 12.56 -44.66 -8.01
C LEU A 288 13.07 -43.26 -8.34
N LEU A 289 14.32 -43.15 -8.81
CA LEU A 289 14.91 -41.87 -9.21
C LEU A 289 14.16 -41.26 -10.39
N HIS A 290 13.76 -42.08 -11.37
CA HIS A 290 12.99 -41.63 -12.52
C HIS A 290 11.63 -41.05 -12.11
N VAL A 291 10.91 -41.73 -11.21
CA VAL A 291 9.63 -41.22 -10.66
C VAL A 291 9.84 -39.89 -9.93
N LYS A 292 10.86 -39.79 -9.07
CA LYS A 292 11.16 -38.52 -8.38
C LYS A 292 11.51 -37.39 -9.34
N LEU A 293 12.18 -37.68 -10.46
CA LEU A 293 12.47 -36.70 -11.51
C LEU A 293 11.19 -36.21 -12.19
N MET A 294 10.24 -37.11 -12.50
CA MET A 294 8.95 -36.72 -13.06
C MET A 294 8.13 -35.84 -12.10
N ASP A 295 8.11 -36.17 -10.79
CA ASP A 295 7.45 -35.35 -9.78
C ASP A 295 8.07 -33.93 -9.70
N VAL A 296 9.39 -33.82 -9.83
CA VAL A 296 10.10 -32.53 -9.84
C VAL A 296 9.76 -31.73 -11.10
N ASP A 297 9.70 -32.37 -12.27
CA ASP A 297 9.31 -31.72 -13.52
C ASP A 297 7.85 -31.23 -13.46
N GLU A 298 6.94 -31.99 -12.86
CA GLU A 298 5.54 -31.58 -12.66
C GLU A 298 5.43 -30.39 -11.70
N GLN A 299 6.18 -30.41 -10.58
CA GLN A 299 6.27 -29.28 -9.67
C GLN A 299 6.86 -28.04 -10.35
N HIS A 300 7.89 -28.21 -11.18
CA HIS A 300 8.50 -27.12 -11.94
C HIS A 300 7.50 -26.49 -12.92
N ASN A 301 6.76 -27.31 -13.66
CA ASN A 301 5.70 -26.85 -14.56
C ASN A 301 4.59 -26.09 -13.81
N HIS A 302 4.19 -26.58 -12.63
CA HIS A 302 3.20 -25.90 -11.81
C HIS A 302 3.68 -24.52 -11.33
N LEU A 303 4.92 -24.43 -10.85
CA LEU A 303 5.54 -23.16 -10.45
C LEU A 303 5.67 -22.19 -11.64
N TYR A 304 6.01 -22.69 -12.82
CA TYR A 304 6.10 -21.89 -14.03
C TYR A 304 4.73 -21.32 -14.43
N GLN A 305 3.67 -22.12 -14.32
CA GLN A 305 2.30 -21.65 -14.56
C GLN A 305 1.88 -20.57 -13.56
N GLN A 306 2.16 -20.77 -12.27
CA GLN A 306 1.91 -19.74 -11.24
C GLN A 306 2.68 -18.45 -11.53
N LEU A 307 3.93 -18.53 -11.98
CA LEU A 307 4.74 -17.36 -12.33
C LEU A 307 4.09 -16.56 -13.47
N ASN A 308 3.61 -17.23 -14.52
CA ASN A 308 2.88 -16.58 -15.63
C ASN A 308 1.58 -15.90 -15.17
N GLU A 309 0.83 -16.54 -14.26
CA GLU A 309 -0.38 -15.95 -13.68
C GLU A 309 -0.07 -14.69 -12.85
N HIS A 310 1.02 -14.73 -12.08
CA HIS A 310 1.53 -13.56 -11.36
C HIS A 310 1.98 -12.44 -12.29
N GLU A 311 2.71 -12.75 -13.37
CA GLU A 311 3.16 -11.76 -14.36
C GLU A 311 1.97 -11.08 -15.05
N THR A 312 0.92 -11.85 -15.36
CA THR A 312 -0.35 -11.34 -15.91
C THR A 312 -1.06 -10.42 -14.91
N THR A 313 -1.03 -10.77 -13.62
CA THR A 313 -1.65 -9.97 -12.55
C THR A 313 -0.90 -8.66 -12.32
N ILE A 314 0.44 -8.70 -12.34
CA ILE A 314 1.29 -7.50 -12.26
C ILE A 314 1.00 -6.56 -13.42
N SER A 315 0.92 -7.09 -14.65
CA SER A 315 0.59 -6.29 -15.84
C SER A 315 -0.76 -5.57 -15.72
N LYS A 316 -1.78 -6.24 -15.16
CA LYS A 316 -3.09 -5.63 -14.89
C LYS A 316 -3.01 -4.56 -13.81
N LEU A 317 -2.19 -4.75 -12.78
CA LEU A 317 -2.00 -3.78 -11.71
C LEU A 317 -1.31 -2.50 -12.25
N ASP A 318 -0.31 -2.67 -13.10
CA ASP A 318 0.37 -1.55 -13.77
C ASP A 318 -0.59 -0.75 -14.65
N GLU A 319 -1.47 -1.42 -15.40
CA GLU A 319 -2.53 -0.78 -16.17
C GLU A 319 -3.52 -0.01 -15.27
N HIS A 320 -3.91 -0.60 -14.14
CA HIS A 320 -4.75 0.07 -13.15
C HIS A 320 -4.09 1.32 -12.53
N LEU A 321 -2.79 1.24 -12.22
CA LEU A 321 -2.02 2.38 -11.70
C LEU A 321 -1.92 3.49 -12.74
N LEU A 322 -1.67 3.15 -14.01
CA LEU A 322 -1.66 4.12 -15.10
C LEU A 322 -3.03 4.80 -15.24
N ASN A 323 -4.12 4.04 -15.21
CA ASN A 323 -5.47 4.59 -15.28
C ASN A 323 -5.78 5.49 -14.07
N HIS A 324 -5.34 5.11 -12.87
CA HIS A 324 -5.49 5.90 -11.66
C HIS A 324 -4.75 7.25 -11.77
N ASP A 325 -3.52 7.26 -12.30
CA ASP A 325 -2.76 8.49 -12.54
C ASP A 325 -3.45 9.42 -13.55
N HIS A 326 -4.06 8.86 -14.60
CA HIS A 326 -4.85 9.65 -15.56
C HIS A 326 -6.08 10.27 -14.90
N VAL A 327 -6.84 9.50 -14.13
CA VAL A 327 -8.00 10.01 -13.39
C VAL A 327 -7.61 11.11 -12.40
N HIS A 328 -6.49 10.93 -11.69
CA HIS A 328 -5.98 11.96 -10.77
C HIS A 328 -5.56 13.23 -11.49
N LYS A 329 -4.92 13.10 -12.65
CA LYS A 329 -4.54 14.24 -13.48
C LYS A 329 -5.78 15.01 -13.95
N ASP A 330 -6.78 14.31 -14.47
CA ASP A 330 -8.03 14.92 -14.96
C ASP A 330 -8.78 15.63 -13.81
N LEU A 331 -8.86 15.01 -12.63
CA LEU A 331 -9.44 15.63 -11.43
C LEU A 331 -8.66 16.88 -10.98
N TYR A 332 -7.33 16.84 -11.06
CA TYR A 332 -6.50 17.98 -10.67
C TYR A 332 -6.69 19.15 -11.64
N GLU A 333 -6.72 18.87 -12.96
CA GLU A 333 -6.98 19.88 -13.98
C GLU A 333 -8.37 20.50 -13.80
N GLU A 334 -9.42 19.70 -13.57
CA GLU A 334 -10.78 20.19 -13.31
C GLU A 334 -10.85 21.06 -12.04
N LEU A 335 -10.27 20.61 -10.92
CA LEU A 335 -10.21 21.40 -9.69
C LEU A 335 -9.42 22.70 -9.86
N PHE A 336 -8.35 22.66 -10.66
CA PHE A 336 -7.56 23.84 -10.98
C PHE A 336 -8.40 24.87 -11.76
N PHE A 337 -9.15 24.44 -12.77
CA PHE A 337 -10.05 25.32 -13.53
C PHE A 337 -11.16 25.91 -12.65
N GLN A 338 -11.80 25.09 -11.81
CA GLN A 338 -12.85 25.57 -10.89
C GLN A 338 -12.30 26.60 -9.89
N LYS A 339 -11.06 26.41 -9.40
CA LYS A 339 -10.40 27.36 -8.51
C LYS A 339 -10.11 28.69 -9.22
N GLU A 340 -9.60 28.66 -10.44
CA GLU A 340 -9.35 29.87 -11.25
C GLU A 340 -10.66 30.62 -11.54
N GLU A 341 -11.74 29.91 -11.86
CA GLU A 341 -13.05 30.51 -12.06
C GLU A 341 -13.56 31.19 -10.79
N LEU A 342 -13.45 30.52 -9.64
CA LEU A 342 -13.87 31.07 -8.35
C LEU A 342 -13.05 32.32 -7.98
N LEU A 343 -11.73 32.30 -8.20
CA LEU A 343 -10.85 33.46 -8.01
C LEU A 343 -11.28 34.64 -8.89
N TYR A 344 -11.61 34.38 -10.15
CA TYR A 344 -12.12 35.40 -11.06
C TYR A 344 -13.45 35.99 -10.56
N GLN A 345 -14.38 35.16 -10.09
CA GLN A 345 -15.65 35.61 -9.53
C GLN A 345 -15.44 36.45 -8.26
N VAL A 346 -14.59 36.00 -7.33
CA VAL A 346 -14.26 36.74 -6.09
C VAL A 346 -13.70 38.12 -6.41
N LYS A 347 -12.76 38.20 -7.36
CA LYS A 347 -12.18 39.48 -7.79
C LYS A 347 -13.23 40.42 -8.37
N LYS A 348 -14.15 39.90 -9.20
CA LYS A 348 -15.27 40.67 -9.75
C LYS A 348 -16.19 41.23 -8.63
N TYR A 349 -16.48 40.43 -7.61
CA TYR A 349 -17.27 40.89 -6.46
C TYR A 349 -16.53 41.92 -5.61
N GLU A 350 -15.22 41.76 -5.42
CA GLU A 350 -14.35 42.72 -4.73
C GLU A 350 -14.35 44.07 -5.45
N ASP A 351 -14.22 44.09 -6.78
CA ASP A 351 -14.26 45.30 -7.59
C ASP A 351 -15.63 46.01 -7.46
N MET A 352 -16.73 45.26 -7.54
CA MET A 352 -18.09 45.79 -7.31
C MET A 352 -18.26 46.37 -5.90
N TYR A 353 -17.76 45.69 -4.88
CA TYR A 353 -17.81 46.15 -3.49
C TYR A 353 -17.02 47.45 -3.32
N ASN A 354 -15.81 47.52 -3.88
CA ASN A 354 -14.95 48.70 -3.84
C ASN A 354 -15.61 49.90 -4.54
N GLU A 355 -16.27 49.68 -5.69
CA GLU A 355 -17.04 50.72 -6.38
C GLU A 355 -18.20 51.24 -5.51
N LEU A 356 -19.00 50.33 -4.94
CA LEU A 356 -20.11 50.69 -4.06
C LEU A 356 -19.62 51.46 -2.82
N HIS A 357 -18.57 50.97 -2.17
CA HIS A 357 -17.95 51.59 -1.00
C HIS A 357 -17.49 53.02 -1.32
N ASN A 358 -16.79 53.21 -2.45
CA ASN A 358 -16.34 54.53 -2.90
C ASN A 358 -17.51 55.47 -3.20
N ASN A 359 -18.59 54.97 -3.81
CA ASN A 359 -19.80 55.74 -4.06
C ASN A 359 -20.51 56.14 -2.75
N MET A 360 -20.63 55.24 -1.78
CA MET A 360 -21.17 55.55 -0.46
C MET A 360 -20.32 56.58 0.27
N LYS A 361 -18.99 56.44 0.25
CA LYS A 361 -18.05 57.39 0.85
C LYS A 361 -18.21 58.80 0.26
N LYS A 362 -18.37 58.91 -1.07
CA LYS A 362 -18.67 60.18 -1.76
C LYS A 362 -20.01 60.78 -1.30
N ARG A 363 -21.07 59.97 -1.21
CA ARG A 363 -22.41 60.41 -0.73
C ARG A 363 -22.38 60.87 0.72
N ILE A 364 -21.72 60.14 1.61
CA ILE A 364 -21.54 60.53 3.02
C ILE A 364 -20.79 61.87 3.11
N LYS A 365 -19.74 62.07 2.31
CA LYS A 365 -19.01 63.35 2.26
C LYS A 365 -19.90 64.50 1.75
N ALA A 366 -20.77 64.25 0.77
CA ALA A 366 -21.73 65.25 0.30
C ALA A 366 -22.78 65.58 1.37
N LEU A 367 -23.32 64.57 2.04
CA LEU A 367 -24.29 64.72 3.12
C LEU A 367 -23.71 65.50 4.30
N LYS A 368 -22.48 65.17 4.75
CA LYS A 368 -21.78 65.92 5.79
C LYS A 368 -21.64 67.40 5.45
N ARG A 369 -21.32 67.74 4.19
CA ARG A 369 -21.26 69.14 3.72
C ARG A 369 -22.63 69.82 3.75
N HIS A 370 -23.68 69.11 3.34
CA HIS A 370 -25.05 69.63 3.39
C HIS A 370 -25.48 69.92 4.84
N ILE A 371 -25.29 68.96 5.74
CA ILE A 371 -25.60 69.11 7.18
C ILE A 371 -24.83 70.29 7.76
N ALA A 372 -23.52 70.40 7.51
CA ALA A 372 -22.73 71.53 7.99
C ALA A 372 -23.27 72.89 7.49
N LYS A 373 -23.71 72.97 6.23
CA LYS A 373 -24.31 74.17 5.65
C LYS A 373 -25.65 74.51 6.30
N THR A 374 -26.52 73.52 6.50
CA THR A 374 -27.82 73.70 7.19
C THR A 374 -27.63 74.12 8.64
N VAL A 375 -26.71 73.48 9.37
CA VAL A 375 -26.39 73.85 10.76
C VAL A 375 -25.85 75.28 10.83
N ALA A 376 -24.94 75.67 9.94
CA ALA A 376 -24.43 77.03 9.88
C ALA A 376 -25.54 78.06 9.57
N MET A 377 -26.45 77.74 8.66
CA MET A 377 -27.59 78.59 8.32
C MET A 377 -28.57 78.72 9.49
N ASN A 378 -28.91 77.62 10.17
CA ASN A 378 -29.77 77.64 11.34
C ASN A 378 -29.13 78.42 12.50
N PHE A 379 -27.82 78.27 12.70
CA PHE A 379 -27.08 79.02 13.70
C PHE A 379 -27.07 80.53 13.38
N ALA A 380 -26.90 80.89 12.10
CA ALA A 380 -27.00 82.29 11.66
C ALA A 380 -28.42 82.85 11.86
N MET A 381 -29.47 82.09 11.53
CA MET A 381 -30.86 82.49 11.75
C MET A 381 -31.23 82.62 13.23
N PHE A 382 -30.72 81.73 14.08
CA PHE A 382 -30.90 81.81 15.53
C PHE A 382 -30.23 83.07 16.11
N ASN A 383 -29.03 83.40 15.64
CA ASN A 383 -28.32 84.61 16.06
C ASN A 383 -28.88 85.91 15.46
N SER A 384 -29.59 85.86 14.33
CA SER A 384 -30.29 87.03 13.77
C SER A 384 -31.70 87.22 14.33
N SER A 385 -32.25 86.23 15.06
CA SER A 385 -33.62 86.27 15.61
C SER A 385 -33.65 86.59 17.11
N THR A 386 -32.53 86.99 17.69
CA THR A 386 -32.40 87.30 19.14
C THR A 386 -33.05 88.64 19.53
N ASP A 387 -33.71 89.36 18.61
CA ASP A 387 -34.44 90.60 18.91
C ASP A 387 -35.98 90.46 18.87
N GLN A 388 -36.57 89.29 18.59
CA GLN A 388 -38.02 89.12 18.69
C GLN A 388 -38.43 87.79 19.31
N GLN A 389 -38.79 87.89 20.60
CA GLN A 389 -39.52 86.88 21.37
C GLN A 389 -40.84 86.52 20.68
N THR A 390 -40.97 85.31 20.15
CA THR A 390 -42.25 84.59 20.11
C THR A 390 -42.04 83.08 20.11
N GLN A 391 -42.85 82.39 20.91
CA GLN A 391 -42.91 80.94 21.07
C GLN A 391 -43.05 80.22 19.72
N TYR A 392 -42.24 79.19 19.51
CA TYR A 392 -42.48 78.16 18.50
C TYR A 392 -42.35 76.78 19.13
N GLU A 393 -43.42 76.01 18.98
CA GLU A 393 -43.53 74.62 19.40
C GLU A 393 -42.57 73.73 18.61
N LEU A 394 -41.98 72.77 19.32
CA LEU A 394 -41.03 71.78 18.85
C LEU A 394 -41.77 70.71 18.02
N PRO A 395 -41.47 70.52 16.72
CA PRO A 395 -42.01 69.39 15.98
C PRO A 395 -41.20 68.14 16.31
N THR A 396 -41.86 67.14 16.90
CA THR A 396 -41.37 65.77 16.99
C THR A 396 -41.27 65.17 15.59
N SER A 397 -40.09 65.30 14.96
CA SER A 397 -39.78 64.55 13.74
C SER A 397 -39.51 63.09 14.11
N THR A 398 -40.51 62.23 13.94
CA THR A 398 -40.34 60.79 13.82
C THR A 398 -39.58 60.51 12.52
N ASN A 399 -38.24 60.50 12.59
CA ASN A 399 -37.38 60.28 11.44
C ASN A 399 -37.29 58.79 11.11
N GLU A 400 -37.62 58.44 9.86
CA GLU A 400 -37.30 57.13 9.27
C GLU A 400 -35.82 56.75 9.42
N ASP A 401 -34.95 57.75 9.57
CA ASP A 401 -33.51 57.57 9.82
C ASP A 401 -33.23 56.92 11.19
N ASP A 402 -34.03 57.18 12.23
CA ASP A 402 -33.85 56.55 13.55
C ASP A 402 -34.23 55.06 13.49
N LYS A 403 -35.25 54.72 12.69
CA LYS A 403 -35.63 53.33 12.43
C LYS A 403 -34.55 52.60 11.65
N LYS A 404 -33.95 53.25 10.66
CA LYS A 404 -32.85 52.71 9.86
C LYS A 404 -31.56 52.54 10.67
N TYR A 405 -31.31 53.44 11.61
CA TYR A 405 -30.18 53.32 12.54
C TYR A 405 -30.39 52.18 13.54
N GLY A 406 -31.62 51.98 14.03
CA GLY A 406 -31.99 50.83 14.85
C GLY A 406 -31.77 49.48 14.15
N GLU A 407 -32.15 49.35 12.88
CA GLU A 407 -31.91 48.13 12.09
C GLU A 407 -30.42 47.85 11.85
N LEU A 408 -29.60 48.89 11.70
CA LEU A 408 -28.14 48.77 11.54
C LEU A 408 -27.47 48.33 12.85
N ILE A 409 -27.89 48.89 13.98
CA ILE A 409 -27.41 48.48 15.31
C ILE A 409 -27.80 47.02 15.58
N GLN A 410 -29.01 46.61 15.20
CA GLN A 410 -29.45 45.22 15.34
C GLN A 410 -28.61 44.26 14.50
N LYS A 411 -28.38 44.57 13.22
CA LYS A 411 -27.50 43.76 12.34
C LYS A 411 -26.07 43.67 12.87
N LEU A 412 -25.53 44.76 13.43
CA LEU A 412 -24.19 44.76 14.02
C LEU A 412 -24.14 43.85 15.25
N ASN A 413 -25.15 43.92 16.12
CA ASN A 413 -25.25 43.05 17.30
C ASN A 413 -25.39 41.57 16.92
N ASP A 414 -26.18 41.25 15.90
CA ASP A 414 -26.34 39.88 15.40
C ASP A 414 -25.01 39.35 14.84
N GLN A 415 -24.25 40.18 14.12
CA GLN A 415 -22.95 39.81 13.58
C GLN A 415 -21.86 39.64 14.67
N VAL A 416 -21.89 40.49 15.70
CA VAL A 416 -21.02 40.34 16.89
C VAL A 416 -21.35 39.04 17.62
N LYS A 417 -22.63 38.67 17.73
CA LYS A 417 -23.06 37.42 18.35
C LYS A 417 -22.55 36.20 17.57
N VAL A 418 -22.69 36.19 16.24
CA VAL A 418 -22.14 35.13 15.37
C VAL A 418 -20.63 35.00 15.54
N ASN A 419 -19.88 36.11 15.60
CA ASN A 419 -18.44 36.06 15.82
C ASN A 419 -18.06 35.52 17.21
N ILE A 420 -18.83 35.83 18.25
CA ILE A 420 -18.63 35.28 19.59
C ILE A 420 -18.89 33.77 19.60
N ASP A 421 -19.97 33.32 18.93
CA ASP A 421 -20.32 31.91 18.86
C ASP A 421 -19.32 31.11 18.02
N LEU A 422 -18.86 31.64 16.87
CA LEU A 422 -17.77 31.06 16.07
C LEU A 422 -16.46 30.99 16.86
N LYS A 423 -16.12 32.04 17.61
CA LYS A 423 -14.91 32.03 18.46
C LYS A 423 -15.03 31.02 19.59
N ARG A 424 -16.24 30.83 20.14
CA ARG A 424 -16.55 29.79 21.14
C ARG A 424 -16.42 28.39 20.55
N GLU A 425 -16.95 28.16 19.34
CA GLU A 425 -16.79 26.89 18.60
C GLU A 425 -15.32 26.61 18.29
N LEU A 426 -14.55 27.61 17.84
CA LEU A 426 -13.11 27.48 17.58
C LEU A 426 -12.31 27.15 18.85
N SER A 427 -12.70 27.68 20.01
CA SER A 427 -12.10 27.31 21.30
C SER A 427 -12.59 25.98 21.87
N ASN A 428 -13.72 25.46 21.38
CA ASN A 428 -14.26 24.15 21.75
C ASN A 428 -13.78 23.01 20.84
N THR A 429 -13.16 23.29 19.70
CA THR A 429 -12.35 22.32 18.94
C THR A 429 -11.00 22.08 19.62
N ASN A 430 -11.04 21.84 20.93
CA ASN A 430 -9.91 21.41 21.75
C ASN A 430 -9.64 19.94 21.42
N TYR A 431 -9.30 19.69 20.16
CA TYR A 431 -9.08 18.37 19.60
C TYR A 431 -7.76 17.85 20.19
N LYS A 432 -7.90 16.94 21.15
CA LYS A 432 -6.80 16.25 21.81
C LYS A 432 -6.34 15.11 20.92
N GLY A 433 -5.58 15.43 19.87
CA GLY A 433 -4.86 14.39 19.13
C GLY A 433 -4.02 13.54 20.11
N PRO A 434 -3.90 12.21 19.90
CA PRO A 434 -3.25 11.31 20.84
C PRO A 434 -1.79 11.72 21.16
N PHE A 435 -1.11 12.36 20.22
CA PHE A 435 0.26 12.85 20.39
C PHE A 435 0.38 14.13 21.23
N VAL A 436 -0.70 14.91 21.40
CA VAL A 436 -0.68 16.14 22.21
C VAL A 436 -0.45 15.82 23.69
N GLU A 437 -1.16 14.83 24.22
CA GLU A 437 -0.99 14.42 25.62
C GLU A 437 0.35 13.71 25.84
N LEU A 438 0.78 12.92 24.85
CA LEU A 438 2.09 12.28 24.85
C LEU A 438 3.23 13.30 24.95
N PHE A 439 3.28 14.29 24.07
CA PHE A 439 4.36 15.28 24.04
C PHE A 439 4.33 16.24 25.23
N LYS A 440 3.15 16.50 25.83
CA LYS A 440 3.05 17.24 27.10
C LYS A 440 3.73 16.51 28.26
N GLY A 441 3.80 15.19 28.21
CA GLY A 441 4.46 14.36 29.23
C GLY A 441 5.97 14.25 29.05
N LEU A 442 6.53 14.65 27.90
CA LEU A 442 7.96 14.51 27.61
C LEU A 442 8.77 15.68 28.14
N PRO A 443 9.96 15.43 28.73
CA PRO A 443 10.89 16.49 29.07
C PRO A 443 11.50 17.12 27.80
N SER A 444 11.97 18.36 27.92
CA SER A 444 12.74 18.99 26.84
C SER A 444 14.03 18.20 26.56
N ASN A 445 14.40 18.08 25.29
CA ASN A 445 15.50 17.28 24.74
C ASN A 445 15.30 15.76 24.78
N PHE A 446 14.08 15.26 24.94
CA PHE A 446 13.80 13.82 24.90
C PHE A 446 14.18 13.24 23.52
N PRO A 447 14.89 12.08 23.46
CA PRO A 447 15.39 11.53 22.19
C PRO A 447 14.24 11.00 21.31
N ILE A 448 14.22 11.44 20.05
CA ILE A 448 13.27 11.00 19.03
C ILE A 448 14.05 10.85 17.72
N ASP A 449 14.00 9.67 17.11
CA ASP A 449 14.72 9.39 15.86
C ASP A 449 13.97 9.94 14.65
N SER A 450 12.64 9.79 14.63
CA SER A 450 11.85 10.28 13.50
C SER A 450 10.38 10.43 13.88
N ILE A 451 9.65 11.25 13.12
CA ILE A 451 8.19 11.38 13.22
C ILE A 451 7.55 11.13 11.85
N LEU A 452 6.40 10.48 11.86
CA LEU A 452 5.64 10.16 10.65
C LEU A 452 4.57 11.24 10.45
N ILE A 453 4.60 11.93 9.31
CA ILE A 453 3.66 13.00 8.96
C ILE A 453 3.03 12.72 7.60
N ASN A 454 1.71 12.54 7.57
CA ASN A 454 0.95 12.10 6.39
C ASN A 454 1.60 10.89 5.70
N GLY A 455 2.01 9.89 6.51
CA GLY A 455 2.69 8.68 6.04
C GLY A 455 4.15 8.86 5.59
N LYS A 456 4.74 10.05 5.69
CA LYS A 456 6.15 10.31 5.34
C LYS A 456 7.00 10.44 6.60
N ASN A 457 8.14 9.74 6.63
CA ASN A 457 9.05 9.80 7.76
C ASN A 457 9.89 11.09 7.69
N VAL A 458 9.99 11.80 8.80
CA VAL A 458 10.77 13.03 8.94
C VAL A 458 11.78 12.85 10.05
N ASP A 459 13.06 12.89 9.69
CA ASP A 459 14.15 12.73 10.64
C ASP A 459 14.25 13.92 11.58
N VAL A 460 14.28 13.60 12.86
CA VAL A 460 14.53 14.51 13.98
C VAL A 460 15.49 13.80 14.94
N THR A 461 16.00 14.49 15.94
CA THR A 461 16.89 13.91 16.95
C THR A 461 16.33 14.08 18.35
N ARG A 462 15.64 15.20 18.61
CA ARG A 462 15.12 15.54 19.93
C ARG A 462 13.80 16.29 19.87
N PHE A 463 12.94 16.02 20.85
CA PHE A 463 11.80 16.86 21.19
C PHE A 463 12.26 18.08 21.99
N LEU A 464 11.80 19.28 21.64
CA LEU A 464 12.15 20.50 22.36
C LEU A 464 11.05 20.91 23.34
N ASN A 465 9.86 21.20 22.82
CA ASN A 465 8.68 21.59 23.60
C ASN A 465 7.41 21.53 22.73
N ILE A 466 6.27 21.70 23.39
CA ILE A 466 4.97 21.93 22.76
C ILE A 466 4.49 23.34 23.10
N SER A 467 3.88 24.03 22.13
CA SER A 467 3.24 25.34 22.34
C SER A 467 2.24 25.30 23.50
N SER A 468 2.02 26.44 24.18
CA SER A 468 1.08 26.55 25.31
C SER A 468 -0.36 26.22 24.91
N GLU A 469 -0.70 26.38 23.63
CA GLU A 469 -1.99 26.00 23.06
C GLU A 469 -2.10 24.50 22.77
N GLY A 470 -0.99 23.76 22.78
CA GLY A 470 -0.94 22.30 22.66
C GLY A 470 -1.12 21.75 21.26
N SER A 471 -1.20 22.61 20.23
CA SER A 471 -1.42 22.21 18.84
C SER A 471 -0.14 22.02 18.04
N ILE A 472 0.96 22.68 18.46
CA ILE A 472 2.22 22.70 17.72
C ILE A 472 3.36 22.15 18.59
N ALA A 473 4.09 21.17 18.06
CA ALA A 473 5.30 20.59 18.67
C ALA A 473 6.57 21.00 17.90
N HIS A 474 7.64 21.25 18.65
CA HIS A 474 8.95 21.64 18.13
C HIS A 474 9.97 20.52 18.37
N PHE A 475 10.71 20.20 17.33
CA PHE A 475 11.76 19.17 17.30
C PHE A 475 13.04 19.78 16.72
N THR A 476 14.17 19.12 16.92
CA THR A 476 15.43 19.52 16.26
C THR A 476 16.12 18.33 15.63
N ASP A 477 16.83 18.55 14.52
CA ASP A 477 17.76 17.61 13.89
C ASP A 477 19.22 18.03 14.12
N GLU A 478 19.50 18.69 15.25
CA GLU A 478 20.78 19.31 15.64
C GLU A 478 21.15 20.58 14.85
N LEU A 479 20.71 20.69 13.60
CA LEU A 479 21.01 21.82 12.73
C LEU A 479 19.89 22.87 12.73
N GLN A 480 18.64 22.42 12.76
CA GLN A 480 17.47 23.27 12.62
C GLN A 480 16.37 22.87 13.61
N VAL A 481 15.49 23.83 13.91
CA VAL A 481 14.26 23.57 14.66
C VAL A 481 13.14 23.33 13.65
N LYS A 482 12.57 22.14 13.67
CA LYS A 482 11.41 21.76 12.86
C LYS A 482 10.14 21.86 13.69
N THR A 483 9.09 22.41 13.11
CA THR A 483 7.84 22.72 13.80
C THR A 483 6.68 22.04 13.09
N PHE A 484 5.89 21.26 13.83
CA PHE A 484 4.80 20.48 13.25
C PHE A 484 3.51 20.61 14.06
N ASP A 485 2.39 20.60 13.34
CA ASP A 485 1.07 20.46 13.93
C ASP A 485 0.90 19.04 14.44
N CYS A 486 0.63 18.88 15.74
CA CYS A 486 0.48 17.59 16.41
C CYS A 486 -0.61 16.72 15.77
N ASN A 487 -1.60 17.33 15.11
CA ASN A 487 -2.70 16.60 14.45
C ASN A 487 -2.29 15.96 13.13
N LYS A 488 -1.14 16.36 12.56
CA LYS A 488 -0.61 15.78 11.33
C LYS A 488 0.43 14.69 11.59
N ILE A 489 0.73 14.41 12.86
CA ILE A 489 1.67 13.37 13.26
C ILE A 489 0.89 12.07 13.37
N ASP A 490 1.24 11.11 12.51
CA ASP A 490 0.65 9.77 12.45
C ASP A 490 1.40 8.78 13.35
N GLY A 491 2.67 9.05 13.65
CA GLY A 491 3.56 8.14 14.36
C GLY A 491 4.83 8.81 14.86
N VAL A 492 5.45 8.21 15.87
CA VAL A 492 6.73 8.67 16.45
C VAL A 492 7.63 7.45 16.61
N ASN A 493 8.86 7.54 16.10
CA ASN A 493 9.90 6.55 16.31
C ASN A 493 10.87 7.07 17.38
N TRP A 494 10.95 6.36 18.50
CA TRP A 494 11.72 6.79 19.67
C TRP A 494 13.20 6.54 19.48
N GLY A 495 14.01 7.54 19.81
CA GLY A 495 15.45 7.38 19.78
C GLY A 495 15.93 6.52 20.92
N LYS A 496 16.93 5.68 20.65
CA LYS A 496 17.63 4.96 21.72
C LYS A 496 18.36 5.98 22.56
N GLU A 497 18.03 6.04 23.84
CA GLU A 497 18.79 6.84 24.81
C GLU A 497 20.21 6.30 24.82
N THR A 498 21.13 7.00 24.13
CA THR A 498 22.55 6.72 24.22
C THR A 498 23.00 7.15 25.61
N LEU A 499 22.82 6.25 26.57
CA LEU A 499 23.50 6.24 27.86
C LEU A 499 25.00 5.98 27.64
N GLU A 500 25.65 6.75 26.77
CA GLU A 500 27.08 6.94 26.82
C GLU A 500 27.34 7.84 28.03
N THR A 501 27.32 7.19 29.19
CA THR A 501 28.03 7.66 30.37
C THR A 501 29.48 7.84 29.95
N LYS A 502 29.84 9.08 29.58
CA LYS A 502 31.24 9.48 29.53
C LYS A 502 31.82 9.13 30.90
N PRO A 503 32.86 8.28 30.98
CA PRO A 503 33.61 8.15 32.22
C PRO A 503 34.07 9.55 32.59
N ASN A 504 33.79 9.95 33.83
CA ASN A 504 34.33 11.18 34.39
C ASN A 504 35.86 11.08 34.39
N ASP A 505 36.49 11.55 33.31
CA ASP A 505 37.87 12.02 33.33
C ASP A 505 37.88 13.39 34.02
N TYR A 506 37.74 13.37 35.35
CA TYR A 506 38.24 14.44 36.21
C TYR A 506 39.43 13.87 36.98
N ASN A 507 40.63 14.31 36.56
CA ASN A 507 41.82 14.38 37.40
C ASN A 507 41.57 15.28 38.62
#